data_AF-A0AA38HYA0-F1
#
_entry.id   AF-A0AA38HYA0-F1
#
_cell.length_a   1.000
_cell.length_b   1.000
_cell.length_c   1.000
_cell.angle_alpha   90.00
_cell.angle_beta   90.00
_cell.angle_gamma   90.00
#
_symmetry.space_group_name_H-M   'P 1'
#
loop_
_entity.id
_entity.type
_entity.pdbx_description
1 polymer ?
#
loop_
_entity_poly.entity_id
_entity_poly.type
_entity_poly.pdbx_seq_one_letter_code
_entity_poly.pdbx_strand_id
1 'polypeptide(L)'
;MLESDETVTITDTTELLGDVTSLYLNQKFSDITLLVDDQKLYAHKVILAVRSKYFESILYEDPQNTNQTEITITDMPFDALRGLLKYIYTDTIDVDSTPQIFEFAHQHSLTDLQTTIVKKL
;
A
#
# COMPACT_ATOMS: atom_id res chain seq x y z
N MET A 1 -26.06 8.45 33.41
CA MET A 1 -24.64 8.07 33.55
C MET A 1 -24.44 6.92 32.59
N LEU A 2 -23.87 7.19 31.41
CA LEU A 2 -23.70 6.19 30.35
C LEU A 2 -22.49 5.32 30.71
N GLU A 3 -22.67 4.01 30.56
CA GLU A 3 -21.68 2.97 30.86
C GLU A 3 -20.42 3.18 30.02
N SER A 4 -19.26 3.18 30.67
CA SER A 4 -17.95 3.25 30.03
C SER A 4 -17.68 1.95 29.28
N ASP A 5 -17.43 2.06 27.98
CA ASP A 5 -16.99 0.97 27.11
C ASP A 5 -15.56 0.54 27.52
N GLU A 6 -15.45 -0.37 28.50
CA GLU A 6 -14.17 -0.96 28.92
C GLU A 6 -13.62 -1.81 27.78
N THR A 7 -12.74 -1.21 26.96
CA THR A 7 -11.99 -1.92 25.93
C THR A 7 -10.77 -2.59 26.57
N VAL A 8 -10.80 -3.93 26.67
CA VAL A 8 -9.63 -4.74 27.02
C VAL A 8 -8.71 -4.81 25.81
N THR A 9 -7.55 -4.18 25.89
CA THR A 9 -6.50 -4.28 24.86
C THR A 9 -5.82 -5.64 24.99
N ILE A 10 -6.03 -6.52 23.99
CA ILE A 10 -5.30 -7.78 23.87
C ILE A 10 -3.93 -7.42 23.30
N THR A 11 -2.94 -7.22 24.17
CA THR A 11 -1.64 -6.60 23.87
C THR A 11 -0.68 -7.55 23.14
N ASP A 12 -1.07 -8.03 21.95
CA ASP A 12 -0.09 -8.46 20.94
C ASP A 12 -0.60 -8.11 19.53
N THR A 13 -0.08 -7.03 18.97
CA THR A 13 -0.45 -6.58 17.61
C THR A 13 0.20 -7.45 16.53
N THR A 14 1.03 -8.45 16.87
CA THR A 14 1.65 -9.32 15.88
C THR A 14 0.66 -10.16 15.10
N GLU A 15 -0.44 -10.59 15.74
CA GLU A 15 -1.48 -11.36 15.05
C GLU A 15 -2.18 -10.51 13.99
N LEU A 16 -2.61 -9.30 14.36
CA LEU A 16 -3.21 -8.35 13.42
C LEU A 16 -2.24 -8.00 12.28
N LEU A 17 -0.96 -7.77 12.59
CA LEU A 17 0.04 -7.48 11.56
C LEU A 17 0.27 -8.69 10.64
N GLY A 18 0.25 -9.91 11.19
CA GLY A 18 0.32 -11.15 10.43
C GLY A 18 -0.88 -11.30 9.48
N ASP A 19 -2.08 -11.01 9.96
CA ASP A 19 -3.30 -11.04 9.17
C ASP A 19 -3.25 -10.04 8.01
N VAL A 20 -2.87 -8.78 8.28
CA VAL A 20 -2.71 -7.75 7.24
C VAL A 20 -1.59 -8.12 6.26
N THR A 21 -0.48 -8.66 6.75
CA THR A 21 0.63 -9.13 5.90
C THR A 21 0.16 -10.25 4.96
N SER A 22 -0.72 -11.15 5.43
CA SER A 22 -1.27 -12.24 4.62
C SER A 22 -2.14 -11.77 3.43
N LEU A 23 -2.55 -10.50 3.45
CA LEU A 23 -3.29 -9.87 2.36
C LEU A 23 -2.39 -9.38 1.22
N TYR A 24 -1.06 -9.32 1.42
CA TYR A 24 -0.12 -8.93 0.38
C TYR A 24 -0.24 -9.84 -0.85
N LEU A 25 -0.60 -9.26 -2.00
CA LEU A 25 -0.85 -9.94 -3.28
C LEU A 25 -1.94 -11.04 -3.21
N ASN A 26 -2.79 -11.01 -2.18
CA ASN A 26 -3.83 -12.00 -1.98
C ASN A 26 -5.04 -11.72 -2.89
N GLN A 27 -5.20 -12.53 -3.93
CA GLN A 27 -6.29 -12.38 -4.88
C GLN A 27 -7.69 -12.56 -4.27
N LYS A 28 -7.85 -13.40 -3.23
CA LYS A 28 -9.17 -13.81 -2.72
C LYS A 28 -9.99 -12.64 -2.18
N PHE A 29 -9.33 -11.65 -1.58
CA PHE A 29 -9.97 -10.51 -0.92
C PHE A 29 -9.71 -9.19 -1.65
N SER A 30 -8.97 -9.22 -2.75
CA SER A 30 -8.63 -8.03 -3.52
C SER A 30 -9.83 -7.48 -4.28
N ASP A 31 -9.99 -6.16 -4.24
CA ASP A 31 -11.03 -5.39 -4.93
C ASP A 31 -10.45 -4.52 -6.06
N ILE A 32 -9.13 -4.56 -6.26
CA ILE A 32 -8.43 -3.91 -7.37
C ILE A 32 -7.26 -4.78 -7.88
N THR A 33 -7.04 -4.73 -9.19
CA THR A 33 -5.85 -5.27 -9.86
C THR A 33 -5.03 -4.13 -10.46
N LEU A 34 -3.75 -4.06 -10.13
CA LEU A 34 -2.80 -3.12 -10.73
C LEU A 34 -2.10 -3.82 -11.89
N LEU A 35 -2.20 -3.23 -13.09
CA LEU A 35 -1.51 -3.68 -14.29
C LEU A 35 -0.23 -2.88 -14.46
N VAL A 36 0.92 -3.55 -14.55
CA VAL A 36 2.24 -2.92 -14.70
C VAL A 36 3.15 -3.85 -15.50
N ASP A 37 3.82 -3.34 -16.55
CA ASP A 37 4.69 -4.13 -17.42
C ASP A 37 4.07 -5.47 -17.88
N ASP A 38 2.80 -5.44 -18.32
CA ASP A 38 1.98 -6.60 -18.72
C ASP A 38 1.71 -7.64 -17.61
N GLN A 39 2.03 -7.33 -16.36
CA GLN A 39 1.83 -8.18 -15.18
C GLN A 39 0.70 -7.65 -14.30
N LYS A 40 0.12 -8.56 -13.50
CA LYS A 40 -1.01 -8.27 -12.60
C LYS A 40 -0.56 -8.34 -11.14
N LEU A 41 -0.89 -7.32 -10.35
CA LEU A 41 -0.73 -7.31 -8.89
C LEU A 41 -2.09 -7.10 -8.23
N TYR A 42 -2.50 -8.04 -7.39
CA TYR A 42 -3.76 -7.96 -6.65
C TYR A 42 -3.59 -7.13 -5.37
N ALA A 43 -4.53 -6.23 -5.11
CA ALA A 43 -4.48 -5.35 -3.95
C ALA A 43 -5.87 -4.95 -3.44
N HIS A 44 -5.88 -4.19 -2.33
CA HIS A 44 -7.07 -3.76 -1.61
C HIS A 44 -7.11 -2.22 -1.58
N LYS A 45 -8.11 -1.60 -2.22
CA LYS A 45 -8.23 -0.14 -2.38
C LYS A 45 -8.10 0.59 -1.06
N VAL A 46 -8.78 0.09 -0.02
CA VAL A 46 -8.78 0.70 1.32
C VAL A 46 -7.39 0.73 1.96
N ILE A 47 -6.63 -0.36 1.85
CA ILE A 47 -5.28 -0.46 2.42
C ILE A 47 -4.35 0.50 1.66
N LEU A 48 -4.44 0.51 0.33
CA LEU A 48 -3.63 1.39 -0.51
C LEU A 48 -3.89 2.87 -0.19
N ALA A 49 -5.14 3.31 -0.16
CA ALA A 49 -5.50 4.71 0.06
C ALA A 49 -5.10 5.20 1.47
N VAL A 50 -5.36 4.42 2.51
CA VAL A 50 -5.01 4.83 3.89
C VAL A 50 -3.49 4.95 4.09
N ARG A 51 -2.71 4.14 3.37
CA ARG A 51 -1.26 4.03 3.55
C ARG A 51 -0.45 4.84 2.53
N SER A 52 -1.09 5.36 1.49
CA SER A 52 -0.45 6.07 0.40
C SER A 52 -1.40 7.08 -0.23
N LYS A 53 -1.09 8.38 -0.06
CA LYS A 53 -1.82 9.48 -0.71
C LYS A 53 -1.82 9.36 -2.24
N TYR A 54 -0.75 8.82 -2.84
CA TYR A 54 -0.73 8.55 -4.28
C TYR A 54 -1.86 7.59 -4.68
N PHE A 55 -2.02 6.48 -3.94
CA PHE A 55 -3.10 5.54 -4.23
C PHE A 55 -4.47 6.10 -3.86
N GLU A 56 -4.57 6.89 -2.79
CA GLU A 56 -5.79 7.62 -2.45
C GLU A 56 -6.26 8.50 -3.61
N SER A 57 -5.37 9.34 -4.15
CA SER A 57 -5.64 10.21 -5.28
C SER A 57 -6.09 9.43 -6.52
N ILE A 58 -5.30 8.45 -6.98
CA ILE A 58 -5.65 7.77 -8.25
C ILE A 58 -6.90 6.88 -8.13
N LEU A 59 -7.23 6.38 -6.94
CA LEU A 59 -8.39 5.50 -6.73
C LEU A 59 -9.68 6.28 -6.44
N TYR A 60 -9.60 7.40 -5.73
CA TYR A 60 -10.78 8.09 -5.20
C TYR A 60 -10.96 9.53 -5.67
N GLU A 61 -9.90 10.22 -6.12
CA GLU A 61 -10.03 11.58 -6.67
C GLU A 61 -10.31 11.58 -8.17
N ASP A 62 -9.97 10.50 -8.89
CA ASP A 62 -10.34 10.30 -10.29
C ASP A 62 -11.67 9.49 -10.39
N PRO A 63 -12.78 10.13 -10.80
CA PRO A 63 -14.08 9.47 -10.95
C PRO A 63 -14.07 8.31 -11.94
N GLN A 64 -13.12 8.27 -12.89
CA GLN A 64 -12.99 7.19 -13.85
C GLN A 64 -12.47 5.91 -13.19
N ASN A 65 -11.66 6.04 -12.14
CA ASN A 65 -11.00 4.91 -11.48
C ASN A 65 -11.76 4.41 -10.24
N THR A 66 -12.63 5.25 -9.67
CA THR A 66 -13.39 4.92 -8.44
C THR A 66 -14.14 3.59 -8.54
N ASN A 67 -14.79 3.34 -9.68
CA ASN A 67 -15.57 2.12 -9.92
C ASN A 67 -14.81 1.03 -10.70
N GLN A 68 -13.54 1.25 -11.03
CA GLN A 68 -12.75 0.27 -11.77
C GLN A 68 -12.24 -0.85 -10.86
N THR A 69 -12.15 -2.05 -11.42
CA THR A 69 -11.55 -3.23 -10.77
C THR A 69 -10.13 -3.52 -11.28
N GLU A 70 -9.69 -2.79 -12.31
CA GLU A 70 -8.33 -2.85 -12.85
C GLU A 70 -7.86 -1.43 -13.16
N ILE A 71 -6.61 -1.09 -12.79
CA ILE A 71 -5.96 0.17 -13.17
C ILE A 71 -4.57 -0.12 -13.74
N THR A 72 -4.15 0.65 -14.74
CA THR A 72 -2.82 0.51 -15.34
C THR A 72 -1.88 1.55 -14.73
N ILE A 73 -0.77 1.07 -14.16
CA ILE A 73 0.33 1.86 -13.62
C ILE A 73 1.44 1.88 -14.67
N THR A 74 1.73 3.04 -15.24
CA THR A 74 2.76 3.23 -16.27
C THR A 74 3.94 4.07 -15.81
N ASP A 75 3.80 4.68 -14.63
CA ASP A 75 4.75 5.59 -14.00
C ASP A 75 5.75 4.86 -13.08
N MET A 76 5.55 3.58 -12.82
CA MET A 76 6.43 2.77 -11.96
C MET A 76 6.77 1.42 -12.58
N PRO A 77 8.04 0.97 -12.57
CA PRO A 77 8.39 -0.38 -13.00
C PRO A 77 7.84 -1.43 -12.03
N PHE A 78 7.60 -2.64 -12.55
CA PHE A 78 7.01 -3.76 -11.81
C PHE A 78 7.65 -4.02 -10.45
N ASP A 79 8.99 -4.11 -10.38
CA ASP A 79 9.70 -4.46 -9.16
C ASP A 79 9.57 -3.37 -8.08
N ALA A 80 9.58 -2.09 -8.48
CA ALA A 80 9.36 -0.99 -7.56
C ALA A 80 7.93 -0.98 -7.02
N LEU A 81 6.93 -1.26 -7.87
CA LEU A 81 5.53 -1.31 -7.44
C LEU A 81 5.30 -2.47 -6.50
N ARG A 82 5.85 -3.63 -6.82
CA ARG A 82 5.81 -4.80 -5.95
C ARG A 82 6.44 -4.53 -4.59
N GLY A 83 7.58 -3.83 -4.56
CA GLY A 83 8.28 -3.45 -3.34
C GLY A 83 7.52 -2.39 -2.53
N LEU A 84 6.92 -1.39 -3.19
CA LEU A 84 6.05 -0.41 -2.54
C LEU A 84 4.82 -1.06 -1.91
N LEU A 85 4.17 -1.98 -2.62
CA LEU A 85 3.07 -2.76 -2.07
C LEU A 85 3.53 -3.56 -0.85
N LYS A 86 4.69 -4.20 -0.91
CA LYS A 86 5.23 -4.93 0.26
C LYS A 86 5.35 -4.01 1.47
N TYR A 87 5.90 -2.81 1.27
CA TYR A 87 5.99 -1.80 2.33
C TYR A 87 4.61 -1.39 2.87
N ILE A 88 3.64 -1.15 2.00
CA ILE A 88 2.28 -0.74 2.40
C ILE A 88 1.65 -1.76 3.36
N TYR A 89 1.83 -3.07 3.10
CA TYR A 89 1.22 -4.15 3.88
C TYR A 89 2.04 -4.62 5.08
N THR A 90 3.36 -4.41 5.07
CA THR A 90 4.27 -5.04 6.06
C THR A 90 5.18 -4.07 6.82
N ASP A 91 5.22 -2.79 6.43
CA ASP A 91 6.21 -1.81 6.91
C ASP A 91 7.68 -2.23 6.67
N THR A 92 7.92 -3.19 5.78
CA THR A 92 9.27 -3.66 5.37
C THR A 92 9.56 -3.31 3.92
N ILE A 93 10.82 -2.97 3.63
CA ILE A 93 11.32 -2.67 2.30
C ILE A 93 12.52 -3.56 1.98
N ASP A 94 12.58 -4.10 0.77
CA ASP A 94 13.74 -4.85 0.30
C ASP A 94 14.83 -3.87 -0.14
N VAL A 95 16.06 -4.06 0.37
CA VAL A 95 17.19 -3.15 0.14
C VAL A 95 17.56 -3.04 -1.34
N ASP A 96 17.31 -4.09 -2.12
CA ASP A 96 17.57 -4.09 -3.56
C ASP A 96 16.54 -3.24 -4.33
N SER A 97 15.32 -3.09 -3.80
CA SER A 97 14.24 -2.29 -4.38
C SER A 97 14.26 -0.83 -3.92
N THR A 98 15.01 -0.49 -2.87
CA THR A 98 15.04 0.86 -2.29
C THR A 98 15.37 1.98 -3.29
N PRO A 99 16.37 1.86 -4.20
CA PRO A 99 16.73 2.95 -5.10
C PRO A 99 15.59 3.36 -6.03
N GLN A 100 14.89 2.38 -6.60
CA GLN A 100 13.79 2.60 -7.54
C GLN A 100 12.55 3.16 -6.83
N ILE A 101 12.26 2.65 -5.63
CA ILE A 101 11.18 3.16 -4.78
C ILE A 101 11.46 4.61 -4.35
N PHE A 102 12.71 4.94 -4.03
CA PHE A 102 13.12 6.30 -3.71
C PHE A 102 12.96 7.26 -4.89
N GLU A 103 13.40 6.84 -6.07
CA GLU A 103 13.30 7.65 -7.29
C GLU A 103 11.83 7.94 -7.63
N PHE A 104 10.96 6.92 -7.56
CA PHE A 104 9.53 7.12 -7.74
C PHE A 104 8.93 8.03 -6.65
N ALA A 105 9.28 7.80 -5.38
CA ALA A 105 8.77 8.62 -4.28
C ALA A 105 9.14 10.10 -4.44
N HIS A 106 10.34 10.37 -4.98
CA HIS A 106 10.80 11.71 -5.34
C HIS A 106 10.02 12.31 -6.50
N GLN A 107 9.80 11.55 -7.57
CA GLN A 107 9.08 12.02 -8.75
C GLN A 107 7.60 12.33 -8.45
N HIS A 108 6.96 11.57 -7.56
CA HIS A 108 5.54 11.69 -7.26
C HIS A 108 5.22 12.48 -5.98
N SER A 109 6.20 13.20 -5.42
CA SER A 109 6.04 13.99 -4.19
C SER A 109 5.43 13.17 -3.04
N LEU A 110 5.81 11.89 -2.94
CA LEU A 110 5.44 11.01 -1.84
C LEU A 110 6.33 11.31 -0.61
N THR A 111 6.24 12.55 -0.11
CA THR A 111 7.11 13.09 0.94
C THR A 111 7.05 12.26 2.23
N ASP A 112 5.90 11.65 2.51
CA ASP A 112 5.67 10.77 3.66
C ASP A 112 6.45 9.45 3.53
N LEU A 113 6.57 8.90 2.31
CA LEU A 113 7.35 7.70 1.99
C LEU A 113 8.85 8.02 2.04
N GLN A 114 9.29 9.13 1.44
CA GLN A 114 10.69 9.58 1.51
C GLN A 114 11.16 9.79 2.96
N THR A 115 10.35 10.46 3.77
CA THR A 115 10.67 10.71 5.18
C THR A 115 10.77 9.40 5.96
N THR A 116 9.94 8.41 5.64
CA THR A 116 9.96 7.11 6.33
C THR A 116 11.14 6.25 5.92
N ILE A 117 11.49 6.23 4.63
CA ILE A 117 12.66 5.46 4.16
C ILE A 117 13.97 6.11 4.65
N VAL A 118 14.09 7.45 4.67
CA VAL A 118 15.28 8.16 5.19
C VAL A 118 15.41 8.04 6.72
N LYS A 119 14.31 7.93 7.47
CA LYS A 119 14.36 7.77 8.95
C LYS A 119 14.68 6.36 9.42
N LYS A 120 14.49 5.34 8.56
CA LYS A 120 14.72 3.92 8.90
C LYS A 120 16.03 3.35 8.33
N LEU A 121 16.75 4.10 7.50
CA LEU A 121 18.14 3.88 7.11
C LEU A 121 19.07 4.69 8.03
#